data_AF-R4XCF0-F1
#
_entry.id   AF-R4XCF0-F1
#
_cell.length_a   1.000
_cell.length_b   1.000
_cell.length_c   1.000
_cell.angle_alpha   90.00
_cell.angle_beta   90.00
_cell.angle_gamma   90.00
#
_symmetry.space_group_name_H-M   'P 1'
#
loop_
_entity.id
_entity.type
_entity.pdbx_description
1 polymer ?
#
loop_
_entity_poly.entity_id
_entity_poly.type
_entity_poly.pdbx_seq_one_letter_code
_entity_poly.pdbx_strand_id
1 'polypeptide(L)'
;MLVSSFCRRSCLTTRLYSTGAKPLTTIQLIKKLREELQAPLNLVKSAVSAAEPSGNYESALAILKKEMIKRGEKLVAKSADRAATEGWVIAARSGDGTAGSLSVLNCETDFVAKSSKVVELASKVGQRLAVSAKSDDTPKDRHRDMPQEEIDNVTLEGVSLKEALTQSMSVYGESMRMTRASTSSIKHAKMTAIGIHCHGGPTLTQDVYLGRMGAMINIVTANQTTKEMADELAREVVAQNPDSMEEFWALEKVGDPQQRTVRQWAGDDVEIVSWTRLER
;
A
#
# COMPACT_ATOMS: atom_id res chain seq x y z
N MET A 1 10.36 94.44 -10.42
CA MET A 1 11.40 93.39 -10.32
C MET A 1 10.70 92.04 -10.20
N LEU A 2 11.01 91.14 -11.12
CA LEU A 2 10.45 89.80 -11.28
C LEU A 2 10.82 88.86 -10.14
N VAL A 3 9.89 88.04 -9.65
CA VAL A 3 10.20 86.67 -9.21
C VAL A 3 9.03 85.75 -9.60
N SER A 4 9.25 84.91 -10.61
CA SER A 4 8.36 83.82 -11.01
C SER A 4 8.51 82.64 -10.05
N SER A 5 7.40 82.15 -9.48
CA SER A 5 7.38 80.87 -8.78
C SER A 5 6.78 79.79 -9.68
N PHE A 6 7.65 79.00 -10.30
CA PHE A 6 7.31 77.85 -11.12
C PHE A 6 7.16 76.62 -10.19
N CYS A 7 5.93 76.30 -9.80
CA CYS A 7 5.66 75.05 -9.08
C CYS A 7 5.42 73.93 -10.10
N ARG A 8 6.50 73.23 -10.51
CA ARG A 8 6.39 72.01 -11.31
C ARG A 8 5.85 70.87 -10.43
N ARG A 9 4.55 70.59 -10.52
CA ARG A 9 4.01 69.30 -10.05
C ARG A 9 4.50 68.20 -10.99
N SER A 10 5.56 67.50 -10.58
CA SER A 10 5.95 66.21 -11.14
C SER A 10 4.85 65.19 -10.82
N CYS A 11 3.99 64.91 -11.79
CA CYS A 11 3.06 63.81 -11.71
C CYS A 11 3.83 62.53 -12.05
N LEU A 12 4.41 61.90 -11.02
CA LEU A 12 4.94 60.54 -11.11
C LEU A 12 3.76 59.61 -11.39
N THR A 13 3.54 59.29 -12.67
CA THR A 13 2.64 58.23 -13.08
C THR A 13 3.33 56.91 -12.76
N THR A 14 3.11 56.40 -11.55
CA THR A 14 3.51 55.06 -11.17
C THR A 14 2.74 54.07 -12.04
N ARG A 15 3.38 53.55 -13.10
CA ARG A 15 2.86 52.38 -13.83
C ARG A 15 2.85 51.20 -12.87
N LEU A 16 1.68 50.91 -12.30
CA LEU A 16 1.41 49.64 -11.64
C LEU A 16 1.38 48.58 -12.75
N TYR A 17 2.50 47.92 -12.99
CA TYR A 17 2.46 46.64 -13.69
C TYR A 17 1.75 45.66 -12.75
N SER A 18 0.47 45.42 -13.01
CA SER A 18 -0.23 44.28 -12.45
C SER A 18 0.49 43.02 -12.95
N THR A 19 1.37 42.46 -12.11
CA THR A 19 1.87 41.10 -12.27
C THR A 19 0.78 40.13 -11.81
N GLY A 20 -0.41 40.22 -12.40
CA GLY A 20 -1.41 39.19 -12.25
C GLY A 20 -0.89 37.93 -12.95
N ALA A 21 -0.81 36.81 -12.23
CA ALA A 21 -0.45 35.53 -12.83
C ALA A 21 -1.36 35.27 -14.04
N LYS A 22 -0.75 35.03 -15.21
CA LYS A 22 -1.50 34.80 -16.45
C LYS A 22 -2.39 33.56 -16.26
N PRO A 23 -3.71 33.63 -16.57
CA PRO A 23 -4.58 32.48 -16.39
C PRO A 23 -4.07 31.31 -17.25
N LEU A 24 -4.04 30.12 -16.65
CA LEU A 24 -3.61 28.91 -17.35
C LEU A 24 -4.52 28.68 -18.55
N THR A 25 -3.93 28.30 -19.68
CA THR A 25 -4.73 27.82 -20.82
C THR A 25 -5.45 26.52 -20.46
N THR A 26 -6.56 26.21 -21.14
CA THR A 26 -7.33 24.98 -20.95
C THR A 26 -6.44 23.72 -21.00
N ILE A 27 -5.47 23.68 -21.92
CA ILE A 27 -4.53 22.56 -22.06
C ILE A 27 -3.58 22.47 -20.85
N GLN A 28 -3.05 23.61 -20.38
CA GLN A 28 -2.19 23.64 -19.19
C GLN A 28 -2.97 23.24 -17.94
N LEU A 29 -4.23 23.63 -17.82
CA LEU A 29 -5.10 23.25 -16.72
C LEU A 29 -5.38 21.75 -16.71
N ILE A 30 -5.71 21.17 -17.87
CA ILE A 30 -5.89 19.71 -18.02
C ILE A 30 -4.61 18.97 -17.63
N LYS A 31 -3.44 19.44 -18.10
CA LYS A 31 -2.14 18.84 -17.78
C LYS A 31 -1.88 18.87 -16.27
N LYS A 32 -2.04 20.04 -15.64
CA LYS A 32 -1.82 20.21 -14.20
C LYS A 32 -2.73 19.30 -13.36
N LEU A 33 -4.03 19.30 -13.62
CA LEU A 33 -4.99 18.46 -12.90
C LEU A 33 -4.70 16.96 -13.07
N ARG A 34 -4.29 16.55 -14.27
CA ARG A 34 -3.92 15.15 -14.53
C ARG A 34 -2.61 14.76 -13.84
N GLU A 35 -1.63 15.65 -13.78
CA GLU A 35 -0.37 15.39 -13.07
C GLU A 35 -0.59 15.24 -11.56
N GLU A 36 -1.46 16.07 -10.97
CA GLU A 36 -1.74 16.06 -9.54
C GLU A 36 -2.63 14.89 -9.09
N LEU A 37 -3.71 14.59 -9.82
CA LEU A 37 -4.70 13.59 -9.40
C LEU A 37 -4.60 12.25 -10.16
N GLN A 38 -3.78 12.19 -11.21
CA GLN A 38 -3.65 11.02 -12.10
C GLN A 38 -4.98 10.56 -12.70
N ALA A 39 -5.97 11.45 -12.75
CA ALA A 39 -7.32 11.10 -13.18
C ALA A 39 -7.39 10.77 -14.69
N PRO A 40 -8.33 9.91 -15.11
CA PRO A 40 -8.58 9.62 -16.52
C PRO A 40 -8.81 10.89 -17.36
N LEU A 41 -8.13 10.99 -18.51
CA LEU A 41 -8.10 12.21 -19.33
C LEU A 41 -9.50 12.74 -19.68
N ASN A 42 -10.45 11.84 -19.97
CA ASN A 42 -11.82 12.22 -20.32
C ASN A 42 -12.53 12.89 -19.14
N LEU A 43 -12.32 12.43 -17.90
CA LEU A 43 -12.90 13.06 -16.73
C LEU A 43 -12.31 14.44 -16.48
N VAL A 44 -11.00 14.60 -16.65
CA VAL A 44 -10.33 15.90 -16.50
C VAL A 44 -10.86 16.89 -17.55
N LYS A 45 -10.97 16.46 -18.81
CA LYS A 45 -11.53 17.30 -19.89
C LYS A 45 -12.97 17.72 -19.60
N SER A 46 -13.82 16.78 -19.17
CA SER A 46 -15.21 17.09 -18.82
C SER A 46 -15.32 18.03 -17.62
N ALA A 47 -14.48 17.84 -16.59
CA ALA A 47 -14.46 18.71 -15.42
C ALA A 47 -14.01 20.13 -15.76
N VAL A 48 -12.98 20.25 -16.61
CA VAL A 48 -12.51 21.56 -17.11
C VAL A 48 -13.58 22.24 -17.97
N SER A 49 -14.24 21.50 -18.87
CA SER A 49 -15.30 22.04 -19.72
C SER A 49 -16.52 22.49 -18.89
N ALA A 50 -16.89 21.72 -17.86
CA ALA A 50 -17.97 22.07 -16.95
C ALA A 50 -17.68 23.30 -16.07
N ALA A 51 -16.41 23.69 -15.94
CA ALA A 51 -15.98 24.88 -15.22
C ALA A 51 -15.97 26.16 -16.10
N GLU A 52 -16.28 26.08 -17.40
CA GLU A 52 -16.37 27.24 -18.29
C GLU A 52 -17.74 27.91 -18.11
N PRO A 53 -17.83 29.02 -17.33
CA PRO A 53 -17.41 30.38 -17.74
C PRO A 53 -16.37 31.06 -16.83
N SER A 54 -15.98 30.45 -15.70
CA SER A 54 -15.01 31.01 -14.75
C SER A 54 -13.59 30.46 -14.94
N GLY A 55 -13.44 29.29 -15.58
CA GLY A 55 -12.17 28.75 -16.07
C GLY A 55 -11.08 28.61 -15.00
N ASN A 56 -11.46 28.56 -13.72
CA ASN A 56 -10.51 28.56 -12.62
C ASN A 56 -10.17 27.13 -12.17
N TYR A 57 -8.92 26.95 -11.75
CA TYR A 57 -8.37 25.65 -11.36
C TYR A 57 -9.16 25.02 -10.20
N GLU A 58 -9.63 25.83 -9.25
CA GLU A 58 -10.34 25.35 -8.06
C GLU A 58 -11.71 24.74 -8.38
N SER A 59 -12.48 25.36 -9.30
CA SER A 59 -13.78 24.83 -9.71
C SER A 59 -13.62 23.50 -10.46
N ALA A 60 -12.67 23.44 -11.40
CA ALA A 60 -12.37 22.22 -12.13
C ALA A 60 -11.88 21.11 -11.19
N LEU A 61 -11.06 21.44 -10.19
CA LEU A 61 -10.60 20.51 -9.17
C LEU A 61 -11.76 19.96 -8.33
N ALA A 62 -12.68 20.83 -7.87
CA ALA A 62 -13.83 20.43 -7.08
C ALA A 62 -14.76 19.49 -7.86
N ILE A 63 -15.06 19.83 -9.12
CA ILE A 63 -15.86 18.99 -10.02
C ILE A 63 -15.17 17.64 -10.24
N LEU A 64 -13.87 17.65 -10.55
CA LEU A 64 -13.10 16.45 -10.82
C LEU A 64 -13.08 15.50 -9.61
N LYS A 65 -12.83 16.02 -8.41
CA LYS A 65 -12.87 15.23 -7.16
C LYS A 65 -14.24 14.59 -6.96
N LYS A 66 -15.32 15.35 -7.16
CA LYS A 66 -16.69 14.85 -7.02
C LYS A 66 -16.99 13.73 -8.03
N GLU A 67 -16.56 13.89 -9.28
CA GLU A 67 -16.77 12.87 -10.31
C GLU A 67 -15.91 11.61 -10.09
N MET A 68 -14.70 11.76 -9.55
CA MET A 68 -13.86 10.62 -9.16
C MET A 68 -14.50 9.81 -8.03
N ILE A 69 -15.02 10.47 -6.99
CA ILE A 69 -15.71 9.79 -5.88
C ILE A 69 -16.90 8.99 -6.42
N LYS A 70 -17.77 9.62 -7.21
CA LYS A 70 -18.92 8.95 -7.84
C LYS A 70 -18.52 7.76 -8.70
N ARG A 71 -17.41 7.88 -9.45
CA ARG A 71 -16.89 6.77 -10.27
C ARG A 71 -16.41 5.62 -9.38
N GLY A 72 -15.69 5.92 -8.31
CA GLY A 72 -15.24 4.94 -7.33
C GLY A 72 -16.42 4.18 -6.72
N GLU A 73 -17.42 4.89 -6.21
CA GLU A 73 -18.65 4.29 -5.65
C GLU A 73 -19.36 3.36 -6.63
N LYS A 74 -19.48 3.76 -7.90
CA LYS A 74 -20.06 2.92 -8.96
C LYS A 74 -19.25 1.66 -9.24
N LEU A 75 -17.93 1.73 -9.15
CA LEU A 75 -17.05 0.58 -9.34
C LEU A 75 -17.14 -0.35 -8.14
N VAL A 76 -17.20 0.18 -6.92
CA VAL A 76 -17.41 -0.60 -5.70
C VAL A 76 -18.75 -1.32 -5.76
N ALA A 77 -19.82 -0.65 -6.19
CA ALA A 77 -21.14 -1.28 -6.35
C ALA A 77 -21.16 -2.41 -7.38
N LYS A 78 -20.25 -2.38 -8.37
CA LYS A 78 -20.13 -3.39 -9.43
C LYS A 78 -18.99 -4.38 -9.20
N SER A 79 -18.25 -4.26 -8.09
CA SER A 79 -17.04 -5.05 -7.85
C SER A 79 -17.37 -6.50 -7.50
N ALA A 80 -18.54 -6.75 -6.93
CA ALA A 80 -19.01 -8.09 -6.56
C ALA A 80 -19.13 -9.02 -7.78
N ASP A 81 -19.49 -8.49 -8.94
CA ASP A 81 -19.67 -9.25 -10.18
C ASP A 81 -18.36 -9.43 -10.96
N ARG A 82 -17.27 -8.79 -10.53
CA ARG A 82 -16.00 -8.77 -11.27
C ARG A 82 -14.96 -9.67 -10.62
N ALA A 83 -14.35 -10.52 -11.44
CA ALA A 83 -13.21 -11.33 -11.06
C ALA A 83 -11.97 -10.44 -10.90
N ALA A 84 -11.48 -10.31 -9.67
CA ALA A 84 -10.19 -9.70 -9.35
C ALA A 84 -9.30 -10.80 -8.76
N THR A 85 -8.50 -11.42 -9.64
CA THR A 85 -7.59 -12.55 -9.34
C THR A 85 -6.12 -12.17 -9.51
N GLU A 86 -5.85 -11.01 -10.10
CA GLU A 86 -4.50 -10.44 -10.16
C GLU A 86 -4.22 -9.62 -8.89
N GLY A 87 -3.01 -9.05 -8.76
CA GLY A 87 -2.60 -8.27 -7.60
C GLY A 87 -1.37 -8.82 -6.88
N TRP A 88 -1.28 -8.59 -5.57
CA TRP A 88 -0.11 -8.92 -4.74
C TRP A 88 -0.50 -9.56 -3.41
N VAL A 89 0.23 -10.61 -3.04
CA VAL A 89 0.46 -10.98 -1.65
C VAL A 89 1.49 -10.02 -1.07
N ILE A 90 1.21 -9.50 0.11
CA ILE A 90 1.99 -8.50 0.82
C ILE A 90 2.38 -9.11 2.16
N ALA A 91 3.67 -9.35 2.38
CA ALA A 91 4.20 -9.71 3.69
C ALA A 91 4.96 -8.51 4.26
N ALA A 92 4.58 -8.08 5.46
CA ALA A 92 5.20 -6.93 6.10
C ALA A 92 5.53 -7.21 7.57
N ARG A 93 6.61 -6.61 8.05
CA ARG A 93 7.08 -6.68 9.43
C ARG A 93 7.21 -5.27 9.98
N SER A 94 6.86 -5.10 11.24
CA SER A 94 7.08 -3.83 11.94
C SER A 94 8.57 -3.61 12.21
N GLY A 95 9.03 -2.37 12.28
CA GLY A 95 10.47 -2.06 12.32
C GLY A 95 11.24 -2.68 13.50
N ASP A 96 10.58 -2.87 14.65
CA ASP A 96 11.15 -3.56 15.82
C ASP A 96 11.07 -5.10 15.74
N GLY A 97 10.45 -5.66 14.69
CA GLY A 97 10.30 -7.10 14.46
C GLY A 97 9.24 -7.80 15.31
N THR A 98 8.44 -7.08 16.12
CA THR A 98 7.52 -7.70 17.09
C THR A 98 6.10 -7.91 16.56
N ALA A 99 5.82 -7.46 15.34
CA ALA A 99 4.57 -7.75 14.66
C ALA A 99 4.76 -7.88 13.15
N GLY A 100 3.90 -8.66 12.52
CA GLY A 100 3.87 -8.88 11.09
C GLY A 100 2.45 -8.97 10.53
N SER A 101 2.34 -8.84 9.22
CA SER A 101 1.12 -9.05 8.47
C SER A 101 1.42 -9.83 7.19
N LEU A 102 0.45 -10.63 6.76
CA LEU A 102 0.40 -11.28 5.46
C LEU A 102 -0.97 -11.03 4.86
N SER A 103 -1.05 -10.38 3.72
CA SER A 103 -2.34 -9.97 3.16
C SER A 103 -2.37 -10.04 1.64
N VAL A 104 -3.57 -10.05 1.06
CA VAL A 104 -3.77 -10.16 -0.38
C VAL A 104 -4.54 -8.94 -0.86
N LEU A 105 -3.89 -8.13 -1.70
CA LEU A 105 -4.52 -7.07 -2.48
C LEU A 105 -4.81 -7.60 -3.87
N ASN A 106 -6.08 -7.78 -4.20
CA ASN A 106 -6.50 -8.19 -5.53
C ASN A 106 -6.90 -7.00 -6.41
N CYS A 107 -6.65 -7.13 -7.70
CA CYS A 107 -7.10 -6.24 -8.77
C CYS A 107 -7.52 -7.04 -10.01
N GLU A 108 -8.13 -6.39 -11.00
CA GLU A 108 -8.60 -7.07 -12.22
C GLU A 108 -7.43 -7.44 -13.14
N THR A 109 -6.46 -6.53 -13.36
CA THR A 109 -5.34 -6.76 -14.29
C THR A 109 -3.96 -6.63 -13.64
N ASP A 110 -2.99 -7.36 -14.20
CA ASP A 110 -1.60 -7.33 -13.73
C ASP A 110 -0.89 -6.00 -14.03
N PHE A 111 -1.31 -5.28 -15.07
CA PHE A 111 -0.81 -3.95 -15.40
C PHE A 111 -1.08 -2.95 -14.28
N VAL A 112 -2.28 -3.00 -13.71
CA VAL A 112 -2.65 -2.15 -12.58
C VAL A 112 -1.92 -2.60 -11.31
N ALA A 113 -1.78 -3.90 -11.06
CA ALA A 113 -0.98 -4.42 -9.95
C ALA A 113 0.46 -3.87 -9.96
N LYS A 114 1.11 -3.85 -11.13
CA LYS A 114 2.50 -3.43 -11.32
C LYS A 114 2.70 -1.91 -11.32
N SER A 115 1.62 -1.13 -11.27
CA SER A 115 1.69 0.33 -11.19
C SER A 115 2.40 0.78 -9.91
N SER A 116 3.31 1.76 -10.01
CA SER A 116 4.08 2.26 -8.86
C SER A 116 3.20 2.74 -7.71
N LYS A 117 2.03 3.34 -8.00
CA LYS A 117 1.09 3.79 -6.98
C LYS A 117 0.35 2.66 -6.27
N VAL A 118 0.07 1.57 -6.98
CA VAL A 118 -0.56 0.37 -6.37
C VAL A 118 0.46 -0.38 -5.52
N VAL A 119 1.71 -0.47 -6.00
CA VAL A 119 2.84 -1.01 -5.23
C VAL A 119 3.11 -0.19 -3.97
N GLU A 120 3.09 1.14 -4.06
CA GLU A 120 3.22 2.05 -2.92
C GLU A 120 2.07 1.85 -1.91
N LEU A 121 0.83 1.79 -2.39
CA LEU A 121 -0.35 1.55 -1.56
C LEU A 121 -0.25 0.19 -0.85
N ALA A 122 0.06 -0.88 -1.59
CA ALA A 122 0.23 -2.22 -1.03
C ALA A 122 1.28 -2.24 0.09
N SER A 123 2.42 -1.59 -0.12
CA SER A 123 3.47 -1.46 0.89
C SER A 123 2.99 -0.74 2.16
N LYS A 124 2.35 0.42 2.00
CA LYS A 124 1.82 1.20 3.13
C LYS A 124 0.79 0.41 3.92
N VAL A 125 -0.09 -0.30 3.23
CA VAL A 125 -1.14 -1.10 3.85
C VAL A 125 -0.57 -2.29 4.61
N GLY A 126 0.36 -3.04 4.03
CA GLY A 126 1.03 -4.14 4.72
C GLY A 126 1.69 -3.68 6.03
N GLN A 127 2.47 -2.60 5.97
CA GLN A 127 3.10 -2.02 7.17
C GLN A 127 2.07 -1.58 8.20
N ARG A 128 0.99 -0.91 7.76
CA ARG A 128 -0.05 -0.45 8.67
C ARG A 128 -0.77 -1.61 9.36
N LEU A 129 -1.08 -2.69 8.63
CA LEU A 129 -1.66 -3.91 9.18
C LEU A 129 -0.73 -4.53 10.22
N ALA A 130 0.57 -4.64 9.93
CA ALA A 130 1.55 -5.17 10.88
C ALA A 130 1.60 -4.33 12.17
N VAL A 131 1.55 -3.00 12.05
CA VAL A 131 1.51 -2.11 13.23
C VAL A 131 0.19 -2.22 14.00
N SER A 132 -0.95 -2.38 13.31
CA SER A 132 -2.26 -2.52 13.97
C SER A 132 -2.38 -3.79 14.81
N ALA A 133 -1.58 -4.82 14.53
CA ALA A 133 -1.52 -6.05 15.30
C ALA A 133 -0.98 -5.85 16.74
N LYS A 134 -0.41 -4.68 17.03
CA LYS A 134 0.15 -4.31 18.34
C LYS A 134 -0.79 -3.47 19.20
N SER A 135 -2.04 -3.23 18.78
CA SER A 135 -2.93 -2.36 19.55
C SER A 135 -3.11 -2.91 20.98
N ASP A 136 -3.21 -2.01 21.96
CA ASP A 136 -3.28 -2.36 23.38
C ASP A 136 -4.49 -3.25 23.72
N ASP A 137 -5.56 -3.15 22.92
CA ASP A 137 -6.78 -3.96 23.05
C ASP A 137 -6.63 -5.39 22.48
N THR A 138 -5.53 -5.69 21.80
CA THR A 138 -5.30 -7.03 21.25
C THR A 138 -4.43 -7.88 22.17
N PRO A 139 -4.81 -9.16 22.39
CA PRO A 139 -3.92 -10.10 23.06
C PRO A 139 -2.59 -10.15 22.30
N LYS A 140 -1.50 -9.91 23.02
CA LYS A 140 -0.14 -10.09 22.52
C LYS A 140 0.17 -11.59 22.44
N ASP A 141 1.09 -11.99 21.56
CA ASP A 141 1.33 -13.40 21.18
C ASP A 141 0.14 -14.01 20.43
N ARG A 142 -0.50 -13.20 19.59
CA ARG A 142 -1.64 -13.62 18.78
C ARG A 142 -1.21 -13.74 17.33
N HIS A 143 -1.66 -14.81 16.71
CA HIS A 143 -1.63 -15.01 15.27
C HIS A 143 -3.08 -15.23 14.83
N ARG A 144 -3.57 -14.47 13.86
CA ARG A 144 -4.97 -14.55 13.46
C ARG A 144 -5.21 -14.03 12.05
N ASP A 145 -6.25 -14.56 11.44
CA ASP A 145 -6.90 -13.91 10.31
C ASP A 145 -7.75 -12.72 10.80
N MET A 146 -7.72 -11.64 10.02
CA MET A 146 -8.52 -10.45 10.26
C MET A 146 -9.85 -10.57 9.52
N PRO A 147 -10.99 -10.27 10.19
CA PRO A 147 -12.27 -10.18 9.50
C PRO A 147 -12.26 -9.00 8.52
N GLN A 148 -13.03 -9.13 7.43
CA GLN A 148 -13.04 -8.13 6.35
C GLN A 148 -13.36 -6.71 6.85
N GLU A 149 -14.28 -6.58 7.80
CA GLU A 149 -14.65 -5.28 8.38
C GLU A 149 -13.48 -4.59 9.09
N GLU A 150 -12.63 -5.35 9.79
CA GLU A 150 -11.42 -4.78 10.41
C GLU A 150 -10.42 -4.34 9.36
N ILE A 151 -10.27 -5.11 8.26
CA ILE A 151 -9.39 -4.77 7.14
C ILE A 151 -9.83 -3.45 6.51
N ASP A 152 -11.11 -3.34 6.13
CA ASP A 152 -11.68 -2.18 5.44
C ASP A 152 -11.55 -0.88 6.25
N ASN A 153 -11.63 -0.99 7.58
CA ASN A 153 -11.56 0.13 8.51
C ASN A 153 -10.14 0.54 8.92
N VAL A 154 -9.10 -0.16 8.46
CA VAL A 154 -7.70 0.22 8.74
C VAL A 154 -7.44 1.63 8.23
N THR A 155 -7.01 2.52 9.13
CA THR A 155 -6.71 3.90 8.76
C THR A 155 -5.29 4.04 8.21
N LEU A 156 -5.17 4.59 7.00
CA LEU A 156 -3.95 4.98 6.31
C LEU A 156 -3.88 6.50 6.23
N GLU A 157 -2.92 7.14 6.91
CA GLU A 157 -2.69 8.59 6.83
C GLU A 157 -3.97 9.45 7.10
N GLY A 158 -4.89 8.95 7.93
CA GLY A 158 -6.14 9.63 8.29
C GLY A 158 -7.36 9.26 7.45
N VAL A 159 -7.22 8.38 6.44
CA VAL A 159 -8.29 7.89 5.57
C VAL A 159 -8.47 6.39 5.75
N SER A 160 -9.68 5.85 5.63
CA SER A 160 -9.88 4.39 5.70
C SER A 160 -9.26 3.67 4.49
N LEU A 161 -8.86 2.40 4.67
CA LEU A 161 -8.38 1.56 3.58
C LEU A 161 -9.43 1.46 2.47
N LYS A 162 -10.69 1.28 2.84
CA LYS A 162 -11.81 1.25 1.90
C LYS A 162 -11.87 2.51 1.01
N GLU A 163 -11.72 3.68 1.60
CA GLU A 163 -11.69 4.94 0.85
C GLU A 163 -10.44 5.05 -0.03
N ALA A 164 -9.26 4.64 0.46
CA ALA A 164 -8.01 4.65 -0.32
C ALA A 164 -8.08 3.70 -1.54
N LEU A 165 -8.66 2.52 -1.36
CA LEU A 165 -8.93 1.57 -2.45
C LEU A 165 -9.96 2.16 -3.43
N THR A 166 -11.06 2.74 -2.93
CA THR A 166 -12.09 3.38 -3.76
C THR A 166 -11.51 4.52 -4.61
N GLN A 167 -10.61 5.32 -4.02
CA GLN A 167 -9.89 6.37 -4.74
C GLN A 167 -9.01 5.76 -5.83
N SER A 168 -8.27 4.69 -5.54
CA SER A 168 -7.45 3.99 -6.54
C SER A 168 -8.30 3.42 -7.68
N MET A 169 -9.45 2.80 -7.36
CA MET A 169 -10.42 2.32 -8.34
C MET A 169 -10.94 3.45 -9.23
N SER A 170 -11.16 4.64 -8.69
CA SER A 170 -11.60 5.81 -9.49
C SER A 170 -10.56 6.25 -10.52
N VAL A 171 -9.26 6.09 -10.19
CA VAL A 171 -8.13 6.41 -11.08
C VAL A 171 -8.01 5.37 -12.18
N TYR A 172 -7.94 4.09 -11.82
CA TYR A 172 -7.65 3.01 -12.77
C TYR A 172 -8.89 2.52 -13.53
N GLY A 173 -10.09 2.62 -12.95
CA GLY A 173 -11.31 2.10 -13.54
C GLY A 173 -11.55 0.60 -13.32
N GLU A 174 -10.70 -0.05 -12.52
CA GLU A 174 -10.77 -1.47 -12.19
C GLU A 174 -11.16 -1.66 -10.73
N SER A 175 -11.73 -2.83 -10.44
CA SER A 175 -12.01 -3.29 -9.10
C SER A 175 -10.72 -3.61 -8.35
N MET A 176 -10.61 -3.11 -7.12
CA MET A 176 -9.55 -3.42 -6.18
C MET A 176 -10.15 -3.78 -4.83
N ARG A 177 -9.60 -4.78 -4.17
CA ARG A 177 -10.06 -5.21 -2.84
C ARG A 177 -8.94 -5.90 -2.09
N MET A 178 -8.96 -5.79 -0.78
CA MET A 178 -8.20 -6.72 0.05
C MET A 178 -9.09 -7.88 0.44
N THR A 179 -8.71 -9.09 0.08
CA THR A 179 -9.54 -10.29 0.26
C THR A 179 -9.21 -11.05 1.53
N ARG A 180 -7.93 -11.01 1.94
CA ARG A 180 -7.44 -11.69 3.14
C ARG A 180 -6.35 -10.86 3.79
N ALA A 181 -6.33 -10.87 5.11
CA ALA A 181 -5.20 -10.42 5.90
C ALA A 181 -5.07 -11.30 7.13
N SER A 182 -3.84 -11.66 7.46
CA SER A 182 -3.44 -12.37 8.65
C SER A 182 -2.42 -11.49 9.36
N THR A 183 -2.52 -11.38 10.67
CA THR A 183 -1.61 -10.55 11.49
C THR A 183 -1.06 -11.36 12.63
N SER A 184 0.15 -11.00 13.04
CA SER A 184 0.72 -11.54 14.24
C SER A 184 1.48 -10.51 15.06
N SER A 185 1.45 -10.67 16.39
CA SER A 185 2.25 -9.91 17.33
C SER A 185 2.90 -10.85 18.36
N ILE A 186 4.13 -10.54 18.77
CA ILE A 186 4.93 -11.31 19.73
C ILE A 186 5.49 -10.40 20.83
N LYS A 187 5.56 -10.88 22.08
CA LYS A 187 6.11 -10.12 23.23
C LYS A 187 7.63 -10.21 23.36
N HIS A 188 8.22 -11.35 23.01
CA HIS A 188 9.55 -11.75 23.47
C HIS A 188 10.61 -11.80 22.36
N ALA A 189 10.99 -10.64 21.81
CA ALA A 189 11.90 -10.52 20.65
C ALA A 189 13.29 -11.21 20.76
N LYS A 190 13.73 -11.63 21.95
CA LYS A 190 15.03 -12.31 22.12
C LYS A 190 15.00 -13.80 21.78
N MET A 191 13.85 -14.46 21.98
CA MET A 191 13.66 -15.90 21.75
C MET A 191 12.59 -16.16 20.70
N THR A 192 11.88 -15.11 20.25
CA THR A 192 10.87 -15.24 19.21
C THR A 192 11.21 -14.36 18.02
N ALA A 193 10.81 -14.79 16.84
CA ALA A 193 10.99 -14.04 15.61
C ALA A 193 9.80 -14.25 14.67
N ILE A 194 9.47 -13.20 13.92
CA ILE A 194 8.52 -13.25 12.81
C ILE A 194 9.31 -13.26 11.51
N GLY A 195 9.21 -14.38 10.79
CA GLY A 195 9.75 -14.55 9.46
C GLY A 195 8.72 -14.20 8.41
N ILE A 196 9.13 -13.51 7.35
CA ILE A 196 8.29 -13.17 6.21
C ILE A 196 9.02 -13.43 4.90
N HIS A 197 8.27 -13.94 3.91
CA HIS A 197 8.80 -14.09 2.56
C HIS A 197 7.69 -13.96 1.52
N CYS A 198 7.99 -13.38 0.36
CA CYS A 198 7.15 -13.45 -0.82
C CYS A 198 7.96 -13.83 -2.05
N HIS A 199 7.34 -14.58 -2.97
CA HIS A 199 7.94 -14.97 -4.24
C HIS A 199 7.16 -14.40 -5.43
N GLY A 200 7.87 -14.11 -6.53
CA GLY A 200 7.26 -13.69 -7.80
C GLY A 200 6.84 -12.22 -7.88
N GLY A 201 7.44 -11.35 -7.06
CA GLY A 201 7.21 -9.90 -7.07
C GLY A 201 8.43 -9.09 -6.63
N PRO A 202 8.30 -7.76 -6.59
CA PRO A 202 9.39 -6.88 -6.21
C PRO A 202 9.63 -6.91 -4.70
N THR A 203 10.90 -6.99 -4.29
CA THR A 203 11.30 -6.64 -2.92
C THR A 203 11.38 -5.13 -2.81
N LEU A 204 10.66 -4.54 -1.85
CA LEU A 204 10.64 -3.09 -1.64
C LEU A 204 11.63 -2.67 -0.56
N THR A 205 11.51 -3.29 0.61
CA THR A 205 12.39 -3.07 1.76
C THR A 205 12.65 -4.41 2.45
N GLN A 206 13.60 -4.44 3.39
CA GLN A 206 13.89 -5.64 4.19
C GLN A 206 12.70 -6.11 5.07
N ASP A 207 11.71 -5.24 5.26
CA ASP A 207 10.54 -5.50 6.11
C ASP A 207 9.22 -5.50 5.32
N VAL A 208 9.26 -5.36 3.98
CA VAL A 208 8.07 -5.44 3.12
C VAL A 208 8.39 -6.13 1.81
N TYR A 209 7.73 -7.27 1.59
CA TYR A 209 7.83 -8.07 0.40
C TYR A 209 6.48 -8.10 -0.34
N LEU A 210 6.55 -8.06 -1.67
CA LEU A 210 5.40 -8.27 -2.55
C LEU A 210 5.67 -9.49 -3.42
N GLY A 211 4.63 -10.29 -3.65
CA GLY A 211 4.73 -11.47 -4.51
C GLY A 211 3.38 -12.01 -4.93
N ARG A 212 3.41 -13.10 -5.70
CA ARG A 212 2.20 -13.86 -6.03
C ARG A 212 1.80 -14.82 -4.93
N MET A 213 2.78 -15.20 -4.13
CA MET A 213 2.65 -16.09 -2.98
C MET A 213 3.55 -15.56 -1.87
N GLY A 214 3.17 -15.81 -0.63
CA GLY A 214 3.95 -15.40 0.52
C GLY A 214 3.59 -16.17 1.77
N ALA A 215 4.50 -16.15 2.73
CA ALA A 215 4.30 -16.75 4.04
C ALA A 215 4.75 -15.82 5.15
N MET A 216 4.11 -15.97 6.30
CA MET A 216 4.49 -15.37 7.57
C MET A 216 4.58 -16.50 8.58
N ILE A 217 5.69 -16.57 9.31
CA ILE A 217 5.97 -17.64 10.26
C ILE A 217 6.41 -17.05 11.60
N ASN A 218 5.90 -17.62 12.67
CA ASN A 218 6.26 -17.24 14.03
C ASN A 218 7.05 -18.38 14.66
N ILE A 219 8.29 -18.10 15.04
CA ILE A 219 9.16 -19.09 15.66
C ILE A 219 9.52 -18.71 17.10
N VAL A 220 9.78 -19.73 17.90
CA VAL A 220 10.37 -19.66 19.24
C VAL A 220 11.64 -20.50 19.22
N THR A 221 12.70 -20.04 19.89
CA THR A 221 13.93 -20.82 20.07
C THR A 221 14.44 -20.74 21.50
N ALA A 222 15.06 -21.81 21.98
CA ALA A 222 15.72 -21.79 23.29
C ALA A 222 16.97 -20.88 23.32
N ASN A 223 17.60 -20.65 22.16
CA ASN A 223 18.79 -19.81 22.00
C ASN A 223 18.45 -18.45 21.37
N GLN A 224 19.44 -17.80 20.75
CA GLN A 224 19.26 -16.53 20.05
C GLN A 224 18.58 -16.76 18.68
N THR A 225 17.48 -16.07 18.45
CA THR A 225 16.83 -16.01 17.14
C THR A 225 17.50 -14.98 16.22
N THR A 226 17.47 -15.26 14.93
CA THR A 226 17.76 -14.29 13.88
C THR A 226 16.53 -14.13 12.99
N LYS A 227 16.27 -12.90 12.51
CA LYS A 227 15.17 -12.63 11.57
C LYS A 227 15.39 -13.42 10.27
N GLU A 228 16.66 -13.59 9.92
CA GLU A 228 17.14 -14.29 8.74
C GLU A 228 16.72 -15.76 8.77
N MET A 229 16.89 -16.45 9.90
CA MET A 229 16.44 -17.85 10.03
C MET A 229 14.93 -17.97 9.88
N ALA A 230 14.16 -17.04 10.47
CA ALA A 230 12.71 -17.04 10.32
C ALA A 230 12.29 -16.75 8.87
N ASP A 231 12.95 -15.81 8.18
CA ASP A 231 12.70 -15.48 6.77
C ASP A 231 13.06 -16.67 5.84
N GLU A 232 14.10 -17.44 6.15
CA GLU A 232 14.45 -18.68 5.45
C GLU A 232 13.38 -19.76 5.64
N LEU A 233 12.88 -19.97 6.86
CA LEU A 233 11.77 -20.91 7.10
C LEU A 233 10.50 -20.47 6.35
N ALA A 234 10.18 -19.17 6.35
CA ALA A 234 9.07 -18.64 5.56
C ALA A 234 9.26 -18.93 4.06
N ARG A 235 10.49 -18.87 3.54
CA ARG A 235 10.80 -19.23 2.15
C ARG A 235 10.53 -20.70 1.86
N GLU A 236 10.91 -21.61 2.77
CA GLU A 236 10.62 -23.04 2.62
C GLU A 236 9.11 -23.30 2.58
N VAL A 237 8.33 -22.63 3.44
CA VAL A 237 6.86 -22.73 3.42
C VAL A 237 6.28 -22.26 2.09
N VAL A 238 6.79 -21.15 1.55
CA VAL A 238 6.35 -20.65 0.23
C VAL A 238 6.69 -21.65 -0.88
N ALA A 239 7.92 -22.17 -0.88
CA ALA A 239 8.47 -22.99 -1.95
C ALA A 239 7.84 -24.38 -2.02
N GLN A 240 7.60 -25.00 -0.85
CA GLN A 240 7.23 -26.41 -0.78
C GLN A 240 5.74 -26.63 -0.49
N ASN A 241 5.01 -25.61 -0.02
CA ASN A 241 3.58 -25.68 0.29
C ASN A 241 3.18 -26.93 1.10
N PRO A 242 3.79 -27.16 2.28
CA PRO A 242 3.46 -28.30 3.12
C PRO A 242 2.01 -28.25 3.62
N ASP A 243 1.35 -29.40 3.72
CA ASP A 243 0.00 -29.51 4.27
C ASP A 243 0.01 -29.52 5.80
N SER A 244 1.12 -29.94 6.41
CA SER A 244 1.26 -30.00 7.86
C SER A 244 2.66 -29.64 8.36
N MET A 245 2.73 -29.34 9.67
CA MET A 245 3.97 -29.06 10.38
C MET A 245 4.91 -30.28 10.42
N GLU A 246 4.36 -31.48 10.57
CA GLU A 246 5.13 -32.74 10.57
C GLU A 246 5.79 -32.97 9.21
N GLU A 247 4.99 -32.82 8.14
CA GLU A 247 5.50 -32.89 6.77
C GLU A 247 6.61 -31.87 6.55
N PHE A 248 6.37 -30.61 6.90
CA PHE A 248 7.34 -29.54 6.67
C PHE A 248 8.70 -29.79 7.29
N TRP A 249 8.74 -30.30 8.52
CA TRP A 249 10.00 -30.61 9.18
C TRP A 249 10.76 -31.76 8.52
N ALA A 250 10.05 -32.69 7.88
CA ALA A 250 10.61 -33.82 7.17
C ALA A 250 11.10 -33.48 5.75
N LEU A 251 10.64 -32.36 5.17
CA LEU A 251 11.06 -31.93 3.83
C LEU A 251 12.55 -31.63 3.75
N GLU A 252 13.17 -31.90 2.60
CA GLU A 252 14.52 -31.45 2.30
C GLU A 252 14.55 -29.93 2.17
N LYS A 253 15.54 -29.27 2.76
CA LYS A 253 15.67 -27.81 2.64
C LYS A 253 16.08 -27.46 1.21
N VAL A 254 15.32 -26.57 0.57
CA VAL A 254 15.62 -26.12 -0.79
C VAL A 254 16.97 -25.39 -0.83
N GLY A 255 17.87 -25.87 -1.69
CA GLY A 255 19.18 -25.27 -1.93
C GLY A 255 20.23 -25.52 -0.84
N ASP A 256 19.99 -26.43 0.12
CA ASP A 256 21.02 -26.81 1.09
C ASP A 256 22.05 -27.78 0.48
N PRO A 257 23.35 -27.44 0.42
CA PRO A 257 24.37 -28.31 -0.17
C PRO A 257 24.54 -29.64 0.58
N GLN A 258 24.17 -29.68 1.86
CA GLN A 258 24.27 -30.86 2.71
C GLN A 258 23.03 -31.76 2.63
N GLN A 259 22.01 -31.39 1.83
CA GLN A 259 20.78 -32.16 1.65
C GLN A 259 20.08 -32.48 3.00
N ARG A 260 20.15 -31.55 3.96
CA ARG A 260 19.49 -31.72 5.26
C ARG A 260 18.00 -31.51 5.11
N THR A 261 17.23 -32.13 6.00
CA THR A 261 15.83 -31.73 6.18
C THR A 261 15.73 -30.34 6.77
N VAL A 262 14.57 -29.69 6.64
CA VAL A 262 14.30 -28.38 7.25
C VAL A 262 14.55 -28.44 8.76
N ARG A 263 14.16 -29.53 9.42
CA ARG A 263 14.42 -29.73 10.86
C ARG A 263 15.90 -29.84 11.19
N GLN A 264 16.65 -30.65 10.45
CA GLN A 264 18.09 -30.83 10.65
C GLN A 264 18.87 -29.54 10.40
N TRP A 265 18.40 -28.70 9.47
CA TRP A 265 18.98 -27.39 9.20
C TRP A 265 18.64 -26.36 10.29
N ALA A 266 17.37 -26.29 10.70
CA ALA A 266 16.90 -25.31 11.67
C ALA A 266 17.43 -25.56 13.08
N GLY A 267 17.62 -26.83 13.44
CA GLY A 267 18.00 -27.25 14.79
C GLY A 267 16.80 -27.66 15.64
N ASP A 268 17.07 -28.49 16.64
CA ASP A 268 16.01 -29.09 17.45
C ASP A 268 15.35 -28.11 18.44
N ASP A 269 16.03 -27.01 18.74
CA ASP A 269 15.58 -25.97 19.64
C ASP A 269 14.64 -24.96 18.99
N VAL A 270 14.39 -25.06 17.68
CA VAL A 270 13.47 -24.19 16.94
C VAL A 270 12.07 -24.81 16.90
N GLU A 271 11.08 -24.05 17.33
CA GLU A 271 9.67 -24.40 17.27
C GLU A 271 8.92 -23.36 16.43
N ILE A 272 8.05 -23.79 15.51
CA ILE A 272 7.11 -22.88 14.85
C ILE A 272 5.82 -22.89 15.64
N VAL A 273 5.44 -21.71 16.14
CA VAL A 273 4.18 -21.51 16.88
C VAL A 273 3.00 -21.43 15.92
N SER A 274 3.21 -20.80 14.77
CA SER A 274 2.19 -20.62 13.75
C SER A 274 2.81 -20.21 12.42
N TRP A 275 2.11 -20.50 11.34
CA TRP A 275 2.37 -19.91 10.04
C TRP A 275 1.08 -19.49 9.35
N THR A 276 1.21 -18.68 8.32
CA THR A 276 0.20 -18.51 7.28
C THR A 276 0.92 -18.51 5.96
N ARG A 277 0.35 -19.20 4.96
CA ARG A 277 0.74 -19.10 3.56
C ARG A 277 -0.45 -18.60 2.76
N LEU A 278 -0.23 -17.58 1.93
CA LEU A 278 -1.25 -17.04 1.04
C LEU A 278 -0.75 -17.05 -0.40
N GLU A 279 -1.68 -17.29 -1.30
CA GLU A 279 -1.54 -17.06 -2.74
C GLU A 279 -2.62 -16.05 -3.15
N ARG A 280 -2.30 -15.22 -4.13
CA ARG A 280 -3.21 -14.17 -4.61
C ARG A 280 -4.35 -14.70 -5.48
#